data_AF-A0A933TUY1-F1
#
_entry.id   AF-A0A933TUY1-F1
#
_cell.length_a   1.000
_cell.length_b   1.000
_cell.length_c   1.000
_cell.angle_alpha   90.00
_cell.angle_beta   90.00
_cell.angle_gamma   90.00
#
_symmetry.space_group_name_H-M   'P 1'
#
loop_
_entity.id
_entity.type
_entity.pdbx_description
1 polymer ?
#
loop_
_entity_poly.entity_id
_entity_poly.type
_entity_poly.pdbx_seq_one_letter_code
_entity_poly.pdbx_strand_id
1 'polypeptide(L)'
;MHKITAVKTLSGFRISIKFSDGIKGVVDLSDLAGKGVFARWDNRRYFNSVYIDDENHTVSWPGGIDLCPDSLYAEVTGKDLQAQFNKKTHRLVYG
;
A
#
# COMPACT_ATOMS: atom_id res chain seq x y z
N MET A 1 5.90 11.17 2.43
CA MET A 1 5.15 9.99 2.84
C MET A 1 3.69 10.32 2.63
N HIS A 2 3.02 9.58 1.76
CA HIS A 2 1.60 9.77 1.51
C HIS A 2 0.80 9.18 2.68
N LYS A 3 -0.14 9.93 3.24
CA LYS A 3 -0.98 9.43 4.35
C LYS A 3 -2.25 8.79 3.79
N ILE A 4 -2.54 7.56 4.21
CA ILE A 4 -3.79 6.88 3.86
C ILE A 4 -4.87 7.26 4.89
N THR A 5 -6.08 7.47 4.39
CA THR A 5 -7.23 7.92 5.20
C THR A 5 -8.44 6.99 5.10
N ALA A 6 -8.48 6.12 4.09
CA ALA A 6 -9.45 5.05 3.99
C ALA A 6 -8.90 3.88 3.18
N VAL A 7 -9.28 2.67 3.58
CA VAL A 7 -9.05 1.43 2.83
C VAL A 7 -10.34 0.59 2.84
N LYS A 8 -10.64 -0.07 1.72
CA LYS A 8 -11.73 -1.04 1.60
C LYS A 8 -11.31 -2.20 0.72
N THR A 9 -11.63 -3.43 1.08
CA THR A 9 -11.44 -4.57 0.19
C THR A 9 -12.49 -4.60 -0.91
N LEU A 10 -12.09 -5.13 -2.06
CA LEU A 10 -12.93 -5.43 -3.21
C LEU A 10 -12.74 -6.90 -3.59
N SER A 11 -13.58 -7.39 -4.51
CA SER A 11 -13.42 -8.73 -5.10
C SER A 11 -12.08 -8.87 -5.84
N GLY A 12 -11.52 -10.08 -5.85
CA GLY A 12 -10.33 -10.41 -6.64
C GLY A 12 -9.02 -9.84 -6.08
N PHE A 13 -8.83 -9.85 -4.76
CA PHE A 13 -7.62 -9.35 -4.08
C PHE A 13 -7.33 -7.86 -4.30
N ARG A 14 -8.36 -7.09 -4.64
CA ARG A 14 -8.23 -5.65 -4.85
C ARG A 14 -8.54 -4.88 -3.57
N ILE A 15 -7.89 -3.73 -3.40
CA ILE A 15 -8.20 -2.76 -2.36
C ILE A 15 -8.42 -1.37 -2.95
N SER A 16 -9.45 -0.67 -2.48
CA SER A 16 -9.64 0.75 -2.75
C SER A 16 -9.02 1.58 -1.64
N ILE A 17 -8.21 2.57 -2.03
CA ILE A 17 -7.45 3.42 -1.10
C ILE A 17 -7.80 4.89 -1.34
N LYS A 18 -7.86 5.67 -0.25
CA LYS A 18 -7.91 7.14 -0.28
C LYS A 18 -6.73 7.73 0.48
N PHE A 19 -6.01 8.64 -0.16
CA PHE A 19 -4.95 9.42 0.45
C PHE A 19 -5.44 10.77 0.99
N SER A 20 -4.68 11.36 1.90
CA SER A 20 -5.00 12.65 2.54
C SER A 20 -4.97 13.84 1.59
N ASP A 21 -4.24 13.73 0.48
CA ASP A 21 -4.19 14.73 -0.60
C ASP A 21 -5.41 14.66 -1.54
N GLY A 22 -6.35 13.75 -1.26
CA GLY A 22 -7.59 13.58 -2.01
C GLY A 22 -7.50 12.53 -3.12
N ILE A 23 -6.30 12.04 -3.45
CA ILE A 23 -6.11 10.99 -4.46
C ILE A 23 -6.75 9.69 -3.99
N LYS A 24 -7.35 8.97 -4.93
CA LYS A 24 -7.99 7.67 -4.70
C LYS A 24 -7.71 6.75 -5.87
N GLY A 25 -7.64 5.46 -5.58
CA GLY A 25 -7.49 4.44 -6.61
C GLY A 25 -7.81 3.05 -6.11
N VAL A 26 -7.68 2.09 -7.02
CA VAL A 26 -7.77 0.67 -6.73
C VAL A 26 -6.41 0.06 -7.03
N VAL A 27 -5.90 -0.72 -6.08
CA VAL A 27 -4.68 -1.51 -6.25
C VAL A 27 -5.07 -2.97 -6.42
N ASP A 28 -4.50 -3.61 -7.43
CA ASP A 28 -4.62 -5.05 -7.64
C ASP A 28 -3.45 -5.79 -6.97
N LEU A 29 -3.78 -6.72 -6.08
CA LEU A 29 -2.81 -7.52 -5.34
C LEU A 29 -2.87 -8.99 -5.76
N SER A 30 -3.60 -9.34 -6.84
CA SER A 30 -3.75 -10.71 -7.31
C SER A 30 -2.42 -11.40 -7.58
N ASP A 31 -1.42 -10.64 -8.05
CA ASP A 31 -0.10 -11.17 -8.39
C ASP A 31 0.73 -11.55 -7.16
N LEU A 32 0.36 -11.07 -5.97
CA LEU A 32 1.00 -11.41 -4.70
C LEU A 32 0.26 -12.53 -3.98
N ALA A 33 -1.05 -12.67 -4.20
CA ALA A 33 -1.88 -13.65 -3.51
C ALA A 33 -1.33 -15.08 -3.66
N GLY A 34 -1.39 -15.87 -2.59
CA GLY A 34 -0.88 -17.23 -2.56
C GLY A 34 0.64 -17.36 -2.43
N LYS A 35 1.41 -16.26 -2.43
CA LYS A 35 2.89 -16.30 -2.41
C LYS A 35 3.45 -15.93 -1.03
N GLY A 36 4.28 -16.79 -0.45
CA GLY A 36 4.99 -16.50 0.80
C GLY A 36 4.06 -16.05 1.93
N VAL A 37 4.36 -14.91 2.55
CA VAL A 37 3.53 -14.33 3.62
C VAL A 37 2.09 -14.01 3.16
N PHE A 38 1.89 -13.72 1.87
CA PHE A 38 0.59 -13.40 1.28
C PHE A 38 -0.32 -14.62 1.07
N ALA A 39 0.15 -15.84 1.30
CA ALA A 39 -0.70 -17.04 1.28
C ALA A 39 -1.88 -16.95 2.26
N ARG A 40 -1.75 -16.15 3.33
CA ARG A 40 -2.85 -15.90 4.29
C ARG A 40 -4.06 -15.21 3.65
N TRP A 41 -3.89 -14.51 2.52
CA TRP A 41 -4.98 -13.83 1.83
C TRP A 41 -5.99 -14.78 1.17
N ASP A 42 -5.64 -16.05 0.96
CA ASP A 42 -6.59 -17.07 0.47
C ASP A 42 -7.78 -17.25 1.42
N ASN A 43 -7.57 -16.97 2.72
CA ASN A 43 -8.66 -16.80 3.65
C ASN A 43 -9.31 -15.43 3.44
N ARG A 44 -10.50 -15.42 2.82
CA ARG A 44 -11.26 -14.19 2.55
C ARG A 44 -11.55 -13.36 3.80
N ARG A 45 -11.79 -13.98 4.96
CA ARG A 45 -12.04 -13.25 6.21
C ARG A 45 -10.78 -12.52 6.67
N TYR A 46 -9.62 -13.17 6.53
CA TYR A 46 -8.33 -12.55 6.79
C TYR A 46 -8.07 -11.42 5.81
N PHE A 47 -8.20 -11.62 4.49
CA PHE A 47 -8.02 -10.54 3.53
C PHE A 47 -8.94 -9.34 3.81
N ASN A 48 -10.18 -9.60 4.21
CA ASN A 48 -11.15 -8.56 4.54
C ASN A 48 -10.92 -7.87 5.89
N SER A 49 -10.01 -8.35 6.75
CA SER A 49 -9.65 -7.68 8.01
C SER A 49 -8.56 -6.62 7.83
N VAL A 50 -8.41 -6.08 6.61
CA VAL A 50 -7.49 -4.99 6.31
C VAL A 50 -7.84 -3.75 7.14
N TYR A 51 -6.82 -3.06 7.64
CA TYR A 51 -6.96 -1.81 8.40
C TYR A 51 -5.84 -0.84 8.07
N ILE A 52 -5.96 0.41 8.54
CA ILE A 52 -4.88 1.39 8.51
C ILE A 52 -4.19 1.33 9.85
N ASP A 53 -2.90 1.00 9.85
CA ASP A 53 -2.07 1.06 11.04
C ASP A 53 -1.71 2.53 11.29
N ASP A 54 -2.24 3.13 12.37
CA ASP A 54 -2.00 4.55 12.67
C ASP A 54 -0.57 4.82 13.17
N GLU A 55 0.11 3.82 13.74
CA GLU A 55 1.49 3.95 14.23
C GLU A 55 2.49 3.91 13.07
N ASN A 56 2.32 2.93 12.18
CA ASN A 56 3.22 2.71 11.03
C ASN A 56 2.75 3.45 9.77
N HIS A 57 1.54 4.00 9.79
CA HIS A 57 0.85 4.64 8.67
C HIS A 57 0.62 3.74 7.45
N THR A 58 0.65 2.41 7.61
CA THR A 58 0.56 1.42 6.52
C THR A 58 -0.87 0.88 6.33
N VAL A 59 -1.09 0.20 5.19
CA VAL A 59 -2.24 -0.70 5.05
C VAL A 59 -1.82 -2.06 5.59
N SER A 60 -2.51 -2.55 6.61
CA SER A 60 -2.07 -3.72 7.37
C SER A 60 -3.16 -4.77 7.52
N TRP A 61 -2.71 -6.00 7.76
CA TRP A 61 -3.52 -7.13 8.18
C TRP A 61 -3.03 -7.64 9.53
N PRO A 62 -3.93 -8.19 10.37
CA PRO A 62 -3.54 -8.80 11.63
C PRO A 62 -2.41 -9.81 11.45
N GLY A 63 -1.42 -9.81 12.34
CA GLY A 63 -0.30 -10.75 12.25
C GLY A 63 0.80 -10.36 11.27
N GLY A 64 0.91 -9.06 10.95
CA GLY A 64 2.16 -8.43 10.51
C GLY A 64 2.38 -8.30 9.00
N ILE A 65 1.35 -8.51 8.17
CA ILE A 65 1.45 -8.15 6.74
C ILE A 65 1.08 -6.69 6.61
N ASP A 66 1.96 -5.88 6.05
CA ASP A 66 1.73 -4.47 5.78
C ASP A 66 2.20 -4.04 4.38
N LEU A 67 1.59 -2.99 3.86
CA LEU A 67 1.93 -2.37 2.59
C LEU A 67 2.22 -0.88 2.81
N CYS A 68 3.38 -0.44 2.32
CA CYS A 68 3.85 0.93 2.46
C CYS A 68 2.98 1.92 1.65
N PRO A 69 2.60 3.08 2.21
CA PRO A 69 1.79 4.07 1.51
C PRO A 69 2.42 4.62 0.25
N ASP A 70 3.74 4.80 0.22
CA ASP A 70 4.44 5.35 -0.94
C ASP A 70 4.35 4.35 -2.12
N SER A 71 4.49 3.05 -1.85
CA SER A 71 4.30 1.99 -2.86
C SER A 71 2.88 1.96 -3.41
N LEU A 72 1.88 2.05 -2.53
CA LEU A 72 0.47 2.09 -2.93
C LEU A 72 0.13 3.36 -3.71
N TYR A 73 0.72 4.50 -3.34
CA TYR A 73 0.51 5.77 -4.03
C TYR A 73 1.09 5.76 -5.44
N ALA A 74 2.29 5.20 -5.60
CA ALA A 74 2.90 5.02 -6.91
C ALA A 74 2.05 4.14 -7.82
N GLU A 75 1.57 3.01 -7.32
CA GLU A 75 0.67 2.12 -8.05
C GLU A 75 -0.60 2.85 -8.49
N VAL A 76 -1.25 3.59 -7.57
CA VAL A 76 -2.46 4.35 -7.87
C VAL A 76 -2.24 5.49 -8.87
N THR A 77 -1.07 6.13 -8.84
CA THR A 77 -0.79 7.33 -9.66
C THR A 77 0.01 7.04 -10.92
N GLY A 78 0.48 5.80 -11.12
CA GLY A 78 1.43 5.43 -12.16
C GLY A 78 2.78 6.15 -12.05
N LYS A 79 3.08 6.75 -10.88
CA LYS A 79 4.35 7.47 -10.67
C LYS A 79 5.43 6.46 -10.32
N ASP A 80 6.50 6.43 -11.10
CA ASP A 80 7.65 5.57 -10.82
C ASP A 80 8.30 5.89 -9.45
N LEU A 81 8.37 4.88 -8.59
CA LEU A 81 9.03 4.95 -7.29
C LEU A 81 10.53 5.17 -7.43
N GLN A 82 11.19 4.57 -8.43
CA GLN A 82 12.64 4.70 -8.60
C GLN A 82 13.02 6.15 -8.90
N ALA A 83 12.28 6.81 -9.78
CA ALA A 83 12.43 8.25 -10.03
C ALA A 83 12.22 9.12 -8.77
N GLN A 84 11.35 8.71 -7.84
CA GLN A 84 11.12 9.44 -6.58
C GLN A 84 12.23 9.22 -5.55
N PHE A 85 12.74 8.00 -5.43
CA PHE A 85 13.88 7.70 -4.56
C PHE A 85 15.14 8.43 -5.02
N ASN A 86 15.43 8.44 -6.33
CA ASN A 86 16.61 9.11 -6.89
C ASN A 86 16.59 10.64 -6.72
N LYS A 87 15.40 11.26 -6.67
CA LYS A 87 15.24 12.71 -6.40
C LYS A 87 15.48 13.06 -4.93
N LYS A 88 15.18 12.16 -3.98
CA LYS A 88 15.41 12.40 -2.55
C LYS A 88 16.88 12.23 -2.16
N THR A 89 17.60 11.29 -2.78
CA THR A 89 19.03 11.07 -2.52
C THR A 89 19.93 12.19 -3.04
N HIS A 90 19.53 12.92 -4.09
CA HIS A 90 20.29 14.10 -4.57
C HIS A 90 20.14 15.37 -3.73
N ARG A 91 19.30 15.38 -2.68
CA ARG A 91 19.18 16.54 -1.76
C ARG A 91 20.09 16.45 -0.54
N LEU A 92 20.89 15.38 -0.41
CA LEU A 92 21.85 15.18 0.68
C LEU A 92 23.22 14.85 0.11
N VAL A 93 23.77 15.75 -0.71
CA VAL A 93 25.22 15.77 -0.94
C VAL A 93 25.70 17.22 -0.96
N TYR A 94 26.44 17.56 0.09
CA TYR A 94 27.32 18.73 0.35
C TYR A 94 26.70 20.11 0.61
N GLY A 95 26.58 20.42 1.90
CA GLY A 95 27.01 21.69 2.49
C GLY A 95 28.13 21.39 3.49
#